data_AF-A0A7Z9WIF2-F1
#
_entry.id   AF-A0A7Z9WIF2-F1
#
_cell.length_a   1.000
_cell.length_b   1.000
_cell.length_c   1.000
_cell.angle_alpha   90.00
_cell.angle_beta   90.00
_cell.angle_gamma   90.00
#
_symmetry.space_group_name_H-M   'P 1'
#
loop_
_entity.id
_entity.type
_entity.pdbx_description
1 polymer ?
#
loop_
_entity_poly.entity_id
_entity_poly.type
_entity_poly.pdbx_seq_one_letter_code
_entity_poly.pdbx_strand_id
1 'polypeptide(L)' 'HELAGNGNEVVLTGRAPVWLYLKIAHALHGKVRRLIYNSPVTGDIVIFDHSPF' A
#
# COMPACT_ATOMS: atom_id res chain seq x y z
N HIS A 1 14.81 11.07 -14.66
CA HIS A 1 14.35 11.00 -13.26
C HIS A 1 14.26 9.54 -12.86
N GLU A 2 15.30 9.08 -12.16
CA GLU A 2 15.30 7.91 -11.30
C GLU A 2 14.12 8.08 -10.32
N LEU A 3 12.97 7.47 -10.61
CA LEU A 3 11.78 7.62 -9.77
C LEU A 3 12.09 7.04 -8.40
N ALA A 4 12.22 7.93 -7.42
CA ALA A 4 12.75 7.67 -6.12
C ALA A 4 11.95 6.57 -5.38
N GLY A 5 12.49 5.36 -5.39
CA GLY A 5 12.56 4.50 -4.20
C GLY A 5 11.39 3.57 -3.94
N ASN A 6 11.44 2.40 -4.62
CA ASN A 6 10.80 1.11 -4.29
C ASN A 6 9.48 0.75 -4.99
N GLY A 7 9.42 0.80 -6.33
CA GLY A 7 8.28 0.43 -7.19
C GLY A 7 7.73 -1.01 -7.09
N ASN A 8 7.94 -1.69 -5.97
CA ASN A 8 7.34 -2.97 -5.63
C ASN A 8 5.83 -2.83 -5.37
N GLU A 9 5.15 -3.97 -5.45
CA GLU A 9 3.83 -4.14 -4.86
C GLU A 9 3.98 -4.57 -3.41
N VAL A 10 3.22 -3.92 -2.51
CA VAL A 10 3.27 -4.21 -1.08
C VAL A 10 1.88 -4.62 -0.60
N VAL A 11 1.84 -5.68 0.21
CA VAL A 11 0.62 -6.17 0.87
C VAL A 11 0.75 -5.97 2.37
N LEU A 12 -0.15 -5.18 2.95
CA LEU A 12 -0.31 -5.01 4.38
C LEU A 12 -1.19 -6.14 4.94
N THR A 13 -0.74 -6.74 6.03
CA THR A 13 -1.44 -7.82 6.74
C THR A 13 -1.39 -7.56 8.25
N GLY A 14 -2.20 -8.30 9.01
CA GLY A 14 -2.15 -8.30 10.47
C GLY A 14 -3.30 -7.54 11.14
N ARG A 15 -3.22 -7.45 12.47
CA ARG A 15 -4.20 -6.74 13.30
C ARG A 15 -3.59 -5.44 13.79
N ALA A 16 -4.19 -4.33 13.42
CA ALA A 16 -3.79 -3.02 13.89
C ALA A 16 -4.98 -2.04 13.88
N PRO A 17 -4.91 -0.95 14.65
CA PRO A 17 -5.87 0.14 14.53
C PRO A 17 -5.82 0.78 13.13
N VAL A 18 -6.97 1.31 12.67
CA VAL A 18 -7.10 1.97 11.36
C VAL A 18 -6.06 3.06 11.14
N TRP A 19 -5.79 3.88 12.16
CA TRP A 19 -4.83 4.99 12.05
C TRP A 19 -3.40 4.53 11.71
N LEU A 20 -3.01 3.31 12.12
CA LEU A 20 -1.68 2.79 11.81
C LEU A 20 -1.55 2.46 10.32
N TYR A 21 -2.59 1.86 9.75
CA TYR A 21 -2.65 1.62 8.30
C TYR A 21 -2.59 2.94 7.51
N LEU A 22 -3.27 3.99 7.97
CA LEU A 22 -3.19 5.31 7.35
C LEU A 22 -1.77 5.88 7.38
N LYS A 23 -1.08 5.76 8.52
CA LYS A 23 0.31 6.23 8.66
C LYS A 23 1.26 5.48 7.75
N ILE A 24 1.12 4.15 7.63
CA ILE A 24 1.92 3.32 6.73
C ILE A 24 1.63 3.67 5.28
N ALA A 25 0.35 3.79 4.90
CA ALA A 25 -0.05 4.17 3.54
C ALA A 25 0.55 5.51 3.13
N HIS A 26 0.48 6.53 4.00
CA HIS A 26 1.10 7.83 3.75
C HIS A 26 2.63 7.74 3.62
N ALA A 27 3.29 6.97 4.50
CA ALA A 27 4.75 6.83 4.47
C ALA A 27 5.28 6.08 3.24
N LEU A 28 4.45 5.21 2.64
CA LEU A 28 4.75 4.45 1.42
C LEU A 28 4.24 5.12 0.14
N HIS A 29 3.39 6.13 0.25
CA HIS A 29 2.85 6.86 -0.90
C HIS A 29 3.97 7.58 -1.65
N GLY A 30 4.11 7.31 -2.95
CA GLY A 30 5.21 7.80 -3.79
C GLY A 30 6.50 6.97 -3.69
N LYS A 31 6.56 5.96 -2.83
CA LYS A 31 7.67 5.00 -2.75
C LYS A 31 7.33 3.70 -3.46
N VAL A 32 6.15 3.15 -3.20
CA VAL A 32 5.68 1.89 -3.78
C VAL A 32 4.77 2.12 -4.98
N ARG A 33 4.78 1.18 -5.93
CA ARG A 33 3.91 1.26 -7.12
C ARG A 33 2.45 1.03 -6.75
N ARG A 34 2.22 0.02 -5.93
CA ARG A 34 0.89 -0.44 -5.53
C ARG A 34 0.90 -0.86 -4.07
N LEU A 35 -0.12 -0.46 -3.33
CA LEU A 35 -0.30 -0.85 -1.93
C LEU A 35 -1.65 -1.52 -1.77
N ILE A 36 -1.64 -2.73 -1.20
CA ILE A 36 -2.80 -3.57 -0.96
C ILE A 36 -2.93 -3.80 0.54
N TYR A 37 -4.15 -3.90 1.05
CA TYR A 37 -4.44 -4.45 2.36
C TYR A 37 -5.18 -5.78 2.22
N ASN A 38 -4.64 -6.84 2.81
CA ASN A 38 -5.33 -8.12 2.89
C ASN A 38 -6.26 -8.12 4.11
N SER A 39 -7.55 -7.90 3.85
CA SER A 39 -8.60 -7.94 4.87
C SER A 39 -9.04 -9.38 5.12
N PRO A 40 -9.20 -9.82 6.38
CA PRO A 40 -9.72 -11.15 6.68
C PRO A 40 -11.20 -11.32 6.30
N VAL A 41 -11.91 -10.23 5.98
CA VAL A 41 -13.35 -10.25 5.62
C VAL A 41 -13.55 -10.23 4.11
N THR A 42 -12.77 -9.41 3.41
CA THR A 42 -13.00 -9.09 1.99
C THR A 42 -11.86 -9.49 1.07
N GLY A 43 -10.77 -10.05 1.61
CA GLY A 43 -9.55 -10.33 0.85
C GLY A 43 -8.78 -9.06 0.51
N ASP A 44 -8.08 -9.08 -0.63
CA ASP A 44 -7.21 -7.99 -1.05
C ASP A 44 -7.99 -6.76 -1.49
N ILE A 45 -7.72 -5.64 -0.83
CA ILE A 45 -8.24 -4.31 -1.19
C ILE A 45 -7.07 -3.44 -1.64
N VAL A 46 -7.17 -2.86 -2.82
CA VAL A 46 -6.20 -1.87 -3.30
C VAL A 46 -6.41 -0.56 -2.54
N ILE A 47 -5.35 -0.08 -1.87
CA ILE A 47 -5.33 1.24 -1.25
C ILE A 47 -4.98 2.31 -2.29
N PHE A 48 -3.93 2.07 -3.07
CA PHE A 48 -3.60 2.87 -4.25
C PHE A 48 -2.82 2.05 -5.28
N ASP A 49 -2.90 2.47 -6.53
CA ASP A 49 -2.16 1.92 -7.65
C ASP A 49 -1.70 3.05 -8.59
N HIS A 50 -0.40 3.10 -8.85
CA HIS A 50 0.21 4.05 -9.79
C HIS A 50 0.58 3.38 -11.13
N SER A 51 0.07 2.18 -11.41
CA SER A 51 0.12 1.60 -12.76
C SER A 51 -0.62 2.52 -13.72
N PRO A 52 0.01 2.94 -14.84
CA PRO A 52 -0.65 3.74 -15.88
C PRO A 52 -1.56 2.90 -16.80
N PHE A 53 -1.66 1.59 -16.57
CA PHE A 53 -2.48 0.63 -17.32
C PHE A 53 -3.49 -0.03 -16.39
#